data_AF-A0A5U2F5F6-F1
#
_entry.id   AF-A0A5U2F5F6-F1
#
_cell.length_a   1.000
_cell.length_b   1.000
_cell.length_c   1.000
_cell.angle_alpha   90.00
_cell.angle_beta   90.00
_cell.angle_gamma   90.00
#
_symmetry.space_group_name_H-M   'P 1'
#
loop_
_entity.id
_entity.type
_entity.pdbx_description
1 polymer ?
#
loop_
_entity_poly.entity_id
_entity_poly.type
_entity_poly.pdbx_seq_one_letter_code
_entity_poly.pdbx_strand_id
1 'polypeptide(L)'
;MREKYTEFQNLYLAQNCKGKTIKELTEEFNAHFGTNKSTYAIRIKLRAEGLYKFIALQGKYSDEQLTFIYINRWENLQELTAKFNQIFNTSKFPENIQGVLKSRGWTKGTTNHTYQAQRIKVGKKYIRLDAYVWECVNGPVPPGYTVIHLDNDKTNNQIS
;
A
#
# COMPACT_ATOMS: atom_id res chain seq x y z
N MET A 1 -12.24 24.50 26.00
CA MET A 1 -11.23 24.95 25.02
C MET A 1 -10.59 23.73 24.37
N ARG A 2 -10.47 23.66 23.05
CA ARG A 2 -9.56 22.67 22.43
C ARG A 2 -8.14 23.15 22.68
N GLU A 3 -7.35 22.32 23.35
CA GLU A 3 -5.94 22.56 23.59
C GLU A 3 -5.23 22.75 22.23
N LYS A 4 -4.68 23.94 21.98
CA LYS A 4 -4.04 24.27 20.70
C LYS A 4 -2.68 23.57 20.61
N TYR A 5 -2.41 22.94 19.48
CA TYR A 5 -1.09 22.41 19.17
C TYR A 5 -0.12 23.58 18.96
N THR A 6 1.08 23.48 19.54
CA THR A 6 2.15 24.46 19.31
C THR A 6 2.70 24.33 17.89
N GLU A 7 3.43 25.34 17.42
CA GLU A 7 4.09 25.30 16.11
C GLU A 7 5.07 24.13 16.00
N PHE A 8 5.86 23.88 17.05
CA PHE A 8 6.76 22.73 17.14
C PHE A 8 6.02 21.39 17.07
N GLN A 9 4.86 21.27 17.72
CA GLN A 9 4.05 20.06 17.64
C GLN A 9 3.49 19.83 16.22
N ASN A 10 3.09 20.89 15.51
CA ASN A 10 2.63 20.78 14.13
C ASN A 10 3.77 20.36 13.20
N LEU A 11 4.95 20.97 13.36
CA LEU A 11 6.14 20.62 12.57
C LEU A 11 6.55 19.17 12.79
N TYR A 12 6.52 18.70 14.04
CA TYR A 12 6.81 17.31 14.37
C TYR A 12 5.89 16.34 13.65
N LEU A 13 4.57 16.59 13.67
CA LEU A 13 3.60 15.75 12.98
C LEU A 13 3.86 15.72 11.47
N ALA A 14 4.15 16.87 10.85
CA ALA A 14 4.45 16.95 9.42
C ALA A 14 5.69 16.12 9.03
N GLN A 15 6.75 16.18 9.83
CA GLN A 15 8.01 15.49 9.57
C GLN A 15 7.94 13.98 9.86
N ASN A 16 7.16 13.58 10.87
CA ASN A 16 7.20 12.21 11.39
C ASN A 16 6.00 11.35 11.01
N CYS A 17 4.96 11.90 10.36
CA CYS A 17 3.77 11.12 10.04
C CYS A 17 3.95 10.07 8.94
N LYS A 18 4.89 10.28 8.00
CA LYS A 18 5.00 9.44 6.81
C LYS A 18 5.40 8.01 7.19
N GLY A 19 4.58 7.04 6.77
CA GLY A 19 4.84 5.62 6.95
C GLY A 19 4.56 5.08 8.36
N LYS A 20 4.29 5.95 9.35
CA LYS A 20 3.87 5.52 10.70
C LYS A 20 2.38 5.30 10.74
N THR A 21 1.97 4.32 11.54
CA THR A 21 0.56 4.16 11.87
C THR A 21 0.10 5.24 12.83
N ILE A 22 -1.22 5.49 12.86
CA ILE A 22 -1.76 6.51 13.77
C ILE A 22 -1.45 6.22 15.24
N LYS A 23 -1.35 4.93 15.60
CA LYS A 23 -1.02 4.49 16.96
C LYS A 23 0.43 4.82 17.29
N GLU A 24 1.37 4.37 16.47
CA GLU A 24 2.81 4.64 16.66
C GLU A 24 3.10 6.14 16.72
N LEU A 25 2.56 6.91 15.77
CA LEU A 25 2.75 8.35 15.76
C LEU A 25 2.19 9.02 17.02
N THR A 26 1.05 8.53 17.54
CA THR A 26 0.45 9.09 18.75
C THR A 26 1.28 8.76 19.99
N GLU A 27 1.75 7.52 20.12
CA GLU A 27 2.60 7.07 21.22
C GLU A 27 3.91 7.84 21.24
N GLU A 28 4.55 8.00 20.08
CA GLU A 28 5.79 8.75 19.94
C GLU A 28 5.59 10.25 20.18
N PHE A 29 4.52 10.85 19.66
CA PHE A 29 4.18 12.24 19.91
C PHE A 29 3.98 12.50 21.41
N ASN A 30 3.26 11.61 22.10
CA ASN A 30 3.03 11.71 23.53
C ASN A 30 4.32 11.55 24.34
N ALA A 31 5.19 10.61 23.95
CA ALA A 31 6.51 10.44 24.58
C ALA A 31 7.40 11.66 24.36
N HIS A 32 7.44 12.22 23.15
CA HIS A 32 8.29 13.36 22.80
C HIS A 32 7.88 14.66 23.50
N PHE A 33 6.59 14.93 23.64
CA PHE A 33 6.09 16.18 24.21
C PHE A 33 5.53 16.04 25.63
N GLY A 34 5.61 14.85 26.24
CA GLY A 34 5.02 14.58 27.56
C GLY A 34 3.51 14.77 27.59
N THR A 35 2.83 14.56 26.46
CA THR A 35 1.37 14.74 26.34
C THR A 35 0.61 13.44 26.51
N ASN A 36 -0.72 13.53 26.64
CA ASN A 36 -1.61 12.38 26.65
C ASN A 36 -2.73 12.53 25.60
N LYS A 37 -2.34 12.77 24.34
CA LYS A 37 -3.29 12.88 23.21
C LYS A 37 -3.82 11.50 22.86
N SER A 38 -5.11 11.43 22.53
CA SER A 38 -5.70 10.22 21.97
C SER A 38 -5.36 10.07 20.49
N THR A 39 -5.38 8.84 20.00
CA THR A 39 -5.21 8.54 18.56
C THR A 39 -6.25 9.24 17.69
N TYR A 40 -7.45 9.47 18.23
CA TYR A 40 -8.50 10.23 17.58
C TYR A 40 -8.14 11.73 17.45
N ALA A 41 -7.60 12.34 18.51
CA ALA A 41 -7.19 13.74 18.48
C ALA A 41 -6.09 13.99 17.45
N ILE A 42 -5.08 13.11 17.39
CA ILE A 42 -4.02 13.15 16.37
C ILE A 42 -4.61 12.93 14.97
N ARG A 43 -5.52 11.97 14.80
CA ARG A 43 -6.19 11.72 13.51
C ARG A 43 -6.91 12.95 12.97
N ILE A 44 -7.72 13.60 13.80
CA ILE A 44 -8.48 14.80 13.41
C ILE A 44 -7.52 15.92 13.03
N LYS A 45 -6.44 16.10 13.81
CA LYS A 45 -5.39 17.08 13.52
C LYS A 45 -4.75 16.84 12.15
N LEU A 46 -4.31 15.62 11.85
CA LEU A 46 -3.71 15.28 10.56
C LEU A 46 -4.67 15.43 9.39
N ARG A 47 -5.98 15.16 9.59
CA ARG A 47 -6.99 15.39 8.54
C ARG A 47 -7.15 16.87 8.24
N ALA A 48 -7.21 17.72 9.27
CA ALA A 48 -7.32 19.17 9.10
C ALA A 48 -6.12 19.77 8.36
N GLU A 49 -4.93 19.16 8.50
CA GLU A 49 -3.70 19.60 7.83
C GLU A 49 -3.40 18.88 6.51
N GLY A 50 -4.29 17.98 6.06
CA GLY A 50 -4.08 17.21 4.84
C GLY A 50 -2.93 16.18 4.92
N LEU A 51 -2.41 15.92 6.13
CA LEU A 51 -1.30 15.00 6.40
C LEU A 51 -1.77 13.55 6.57
N TYR A 52 -3.07 13.31 6.78
CA TYR A 52 -3.60 11.96 7.00
C TYR A 52 -3.29 10.98 5.85
N LYS A 53 -3.11 11.49 4.62
CA LYS A 53 -2.73 10.70 3.44
C LYS A 53 -1.36 10.02 3.56
N PHE A 54 -0.50 10.49 4.45
CA PHE A 54 0.85 9.94 4.66
C PHE A 54 0.92 8.88 5.76
N ILE A 55 -0.17 8.72 6.53
CA ILE A 55 -0.25 7.73 7.62
C ILE A 55 -0.42 6.33 7.02
N ALA A 56 0.39 5.39 7.51
CA ALA A 56 0.18 3.98 7.24
C ALA A 56 -1.12 3.51 7.91
N LEU A 57 -1.99 2.88 7.14
CA LEU A 57 -3.23 2.32 7.68
C LEU A 57 -2.91 1.04 8.46
N GLN A 58 -3.25 1.01 9.74
CA GLN A 58 -3.11 -0.20 10.55
C GLN A 58 -3.86 -1.36 9.90
N GLY A 59 -3.17 -2.48 9.73
CA GLY A 59 -3.73 -3.69 9.13
C GLY A 59 -3.77 -3.71 7.60
N LYS A 60 -3.33 -2.66 6.90
CA LYS A 60 -3.03 -2.77 5.46
C LYS A 60 -1.75 -3.60 5.28
N TYR A 61 -1.78 -4.46 4.27
CA TYR A 61 -0.60 -5.17 3.81
C TYR A 61 0.34 -4.17 3.10
N SER A 62 1.65 -4.26 3.37
CA SER A 62 2.67 -3.51 2.62
C SER A 62 2.76 -3.99 1.16
N ASP A 63 3.44 -3.24 0.31
CA ASP A 63 3.62 -3.63 -1.10
C ASP A 63 4.44 -4.93 -1.22
N GLU A 64 5.42 -5.15 -0.35
CA GLU A 64 6.18 -6.40 -0.29
C GLU A 64 5.29 -7.57 0.13
N GLN A 65 4.43 -7.36 1.13
CA GLN A 65 3.47 -8.37 1.59
C GLN A 65 2.44 -8.71 0.50
N LEU A 66 1.92 -7.71 -0.20
CA LEU A 66 1.00 -7.89 -1.32
C LEU A 66 1.67 -8.61 -2.49
N THR A 67 2.91 -8.25 -2.81
CA THR A 67 3.71 -8.90 -3.85
C THR A 67 3.94 -10.37 -3.52
N PHE A 68 4.28 -10.68 -2.27
CA PHE A 68 4.43 -12.05 -1.80
C PHE A 68 3.13 -12.85 -1.97
N ILE A 69 1.99 -12.31 -1.52
CA ILE A 69 0.67 -12.95 -1.67
C ILE A 69 0.37 -13.18 -3.16
N TYR A 70 0.64 -12.19 -4.01
CA TYR A 70 0.40 -12.28 -5.45
C TYR A 70 1.21 -13.40 -6.10
N ILE A 71 2.53 -13.45 -5.87
CA ILE A 71 3.42 -14.45 -6.49
C ILE A 71 3.01 -15.87 -6.08
N ASN A 72 2.66 -16.06 -4.81
CA ASN A 72 2.34 -17.37 -4.24
C ASN A 72 0.83 -17.69 -4.27
N ARG A 73 0.00 -16.89 -4.96
CA ARG A 73 -1.47 -17.06 -5.01
C ARG A 73 -1.96 -18.40 -5.57
N TRP A 74 -1.07 -19.14 -6.23
CA TRP A 74 -1.36 -20.44 -6.83
C TRP A 74 -1.23 -21.60 -5.84
N GLU A 75 -0.56 -21.39 -4.71
CA GLU A 75 -0.37 -22.39 -3.66
C GLU A 75 -1.70 -22.72 -2.93
N ASN A 76 -1.68 -23.71 -2.04
CA ASN A 76 -2.79 -23.92 -1.12
C ASN A 76 -2.91 -22.72 -0.16
N LEU A 77 -4.13 -22.27 0.15
CA LEU A 77 -4.37 -21.11 1.02
C LEU A 77 -3.72 -21.28 2.41
N GLN A 78 -3.74 -22.49 2.97
CA GLN A 78 -3.16 -22.78 4.28
C GLN A 78 -1.63 -22.66 4.24
N GLU A 79 -0.99 -23.25 3.22
CA GLU A 79 0.46 -23.18 3.01
C GLU A 79 0.93 -21.74 2.76
N LEU A 80 0.21 -21.01 1.90
CA LEU A 80 0.47 -19.60 1.63
C LEU A 80 0.41 -18.78 2.92
N THR A 81 -0.61 -19.00 3.75
CA THR A 81 -0.79 -18.28 5.02
C THR A 81 0.33 -18.61 6.01
N ALA A 82 0.73 -19.88 6.11
CA ALA A 82 1.82 -20.31 6.97
C ALA A 82 3.16 -19.66 6.55
N LYS A 83 3.50 -19.71 5.26
CA LYS A 83 4.70 -19.06 4.72
C LYS A 83 4.67 -17.55 4.91
N PHE A 84 3.52 -16.92 4.66
CA PHE A 84 3.34 -15.48 4.89
C PHE A 84 3.62 -15.10 6.34
N ASN A 85 3.05 -15.83 7.29
CA ASN A 85 3.25 -15.59 8.72
C ASN A 85 4.71 -15.80 9.14
N GLN A 86 5.39 -16.80 8.59
CA GLN A 86 6.80 -17.05 8.86
C GLN A 86 7.69 -15.92 8.33
N ILE A 87 7.48 -15.47 7.09
CA ILE A 87 8.36 -14.49 6.43
C ILE A 87 8.17 -13.08 7.01
N PHE A 88 6.93 -12.68 7.29
CA PHE A 88 6.62 -11.35 7.78
C PHE A 88 6.42 -11.28 9.30
N ASN A 89 6.68 -12.37 10.02
CA ASN A 89 6.47 -12.50 11.45
C ASN A 89 5.07 -12.03 11.90
N THR A 90 4.03 -12.54 11.22
CA THR A 90 2.63 -12.19 11.46
C THR A 90 1.82 -13.37 11.98
N SER A 91 0.60 -13.09 12.43
CA SER A 91 -0.39 -14.11 12.84
C SER A 91 -1.71 -13.93 12.09
N LYS A 92 -1.65 -13.90 10.76
CA LYS A 92 -2.83 -13.82 9.90
C LYS A 92 -3.54 -15.16 9.85
N PHE A 93 -4.87 -15.10 9.81
CA PHE A 93 -5.70 -16.25 9.52
C PHE A 93 -5.89 -16.42 7.99
N PRO A 94 -6.14 -17.64 7.50
CA PRO A 94 -6.38 -17.91 6.08
C PRO A 94 -7.45 -17.00 5.46
N GLU A 95 -8.49 -16.64 6.22
CA GLU A 95 -9.57 -15.75 5.80
C GLU A 95 -9.07 -14.34 5.49
N ASN A 96 -8.03 -13.86 6.19
CA ASN A 96 -7.43 -12.57 5.93
C ASN A 96 -6.73 -12.56 4.57
N ILE A 97 -5.96 -13.61 4.24
CA ILE A 97 -5.29 -13.76 2.95
C ILE A 97 -6.31 -13.97 1.83
N GLN A 98 -7.34 -14.79 2.09
CA GLN A 98 -8.44 -15.02 1.16
C GLN A 98 -9.20 -13.73 0.82
N GLY A 99 -9.38 -12.83 1.80
CA GLY A 99 -9.98 -11.51 1.60
C GLY A 99 -9.14 -10.62 0.67
N VAL A 100 -7.81 -10.64 0.81
CA VAL A 100 -6.89 -9.94 -0.11
C VAL A 100 -7.06 -10.48 -1.53
N LEU A 101 -7.04 -11.81 -1.69
CA LEU A 101 -7.18 -12.44 -3.00
C LEU A 101 -8.52 -12.08 -3.67
N LYS A 102 -9.64 -12.14 -2.93
CA LYS A 102 -10.98 -11.83 -3.46
C LYS A 102 -11.12 -10.35 -3.84
N SER A 103 -10.75 -9.44 -2.93
CA SER A 103 -10.89 -7.99 -3.17
C SER A 103 -10.09 -7.49 -4.37
N ARG A 104 -9.03 -8.20 -4.76
CA ARG A 104 -8.16 -7.87 -5.89
C ARG A 104 -8.36 -8.75 -7.13
N GLY A 105 -9.30 -9.70 -7.08
CA GLY A 105 -9.55 -10.62 -8.19
C GLY A 105 -8.39 -11.58 -8.48
N TRP A 106 -7.60 -11.94 -7.46
CA TRP A 106 -6.46 -12.86 -7.55
C TRP A 106 -6.84 -14.32 -7.27
N THR A 107 -8.13 -14.68 -7.31
CA THR A 107 -8.62 -16.02 -6.99
C THR A 107 -8.33 -17.05 -8.09
N LYS A 108 -8.22 -18.34 -7.71
CA LYS A 108 -8.04 -19.45 -8.67
C LYS A 108 -9.27 -19.54 -9.58
N GLY A 109 -9.06 -19.68 -10.89
CA GLY A 109 -10.13 -19.85 -11.88
C GLY A 109 -10.83 -18.56 -12.34
N THR A 110 -10.56 -17.41 -11.73
CA THR A 110 -10.93 -16.12 -12.33
C THR A 110 -9.81 -15.68 -13.25
N THR A 111 -9.81 -16.19 -14.49
CA THR A 111 -9.26 -15.42 -15.60
C THR A 111 -10.12 -14.16 -15.68
N ASN A 112 -9.69 -13.08 -15.05
CA ASN A 112 -10.33 -11.78 -15.23
C ASN A 112 -10.07 -11.35 -16.68
N HIS A 113 -10.86 -11.88 -17.62
CA HIS A 113 -10.81 -11.58 -19.05
C HIS A 113 -11.05 -10.08 -19.33
N THR A 114 -11.48 -9.33 -18.30
CA THR A 114 -11.76 -7.90 -18.30
C THR A 114 -10.55 -7.01 -17.98
N TYR A 115 -9.42 -7.58 -17.53
CA TYR A 115 -8.16 -6.84 -17.33
C TYR A 115 -7.17 -7.14 -18.45
N GLN A 116 -7.52 -6.75 -19.67
CA GLN A 116 -6.55 -6.68 -20.75
C GLN A 116 -5.65 -5.47 -20.49
N ALA A 117 -4.34 -5.72 -20.42
CA ALA A 117 -3.38 -4.66 -20.23
C ALA A 117 -3.50 -3.66 -21.39
N GLN A 118 -3.69 -2.38 -21.06
CA GLN A 118 -3.75 -1.32 -22.06
C GLN A 118 -2.43 -1.27 -22.83
N ARG A 119 -2.51 -1.03 -24.13
CA ARG A 119 -1.34 -0.96 -25.02
C ARG A 119 -1.31 0.37 -25.73
N ILE A 120 -0.12 0.90 -25.91
CA ILE A 120 0.13 2.08 -26.73
C ILE A 120 1.04 1.72 -27.90
N LYS A 121 0.92 2.47 -28.99
CA LYS A 121 1.78 2.32 -30.16
C LYS A 121 2.95 3.28 -30.05
N VAL A 122 4.17 2.74 -29.94
CA VAL A 122 5.42 3.51 -29.97
C VAL A 122 6.19 3.10 -31.22
N GLY A 123 6.25 4.02 -32.19
CA GLY A 123 6.76 3.73 -33.54
C GLY A 123 5.97 2.61 -34.23
N LYS A 124 6.65 1.50 -34.55
CA LYS A 124 6.05 0.32 -35.21
C LYS A 124 5.64 -0.79 -34.24
N LYS A 125 5.82 -0.61 -32.93
CA LYS A 125 5.55 -1.64 -31.90
C LYS A 125 4.38 -1.23 -31.01
N TYR A 126 3.57 -2.21 -30.61
CA TYR A 126 2.61 -2.04 -29.52
C TYR A 126 3.28 -2.52 -28.23
N ILE A 127 3.38 -1.65 -27.25
CA ILE A 127 3.94 -1.95 -25.93
C ILE A 127 2.85 -1.82 -24.86
N ARG A 128 3.06 -2.47 -23.72
CA ARG A 128 2.16 -2.39 -22.57
C ARG A 128 2.31 -1.01 -21.92
N LEU A 129 1.20 -0.31 -21.71
CA LEU A 129 1.18 1.09 -21.26
C LEU A 129 1.84 1.26 -19.88
N ASP A 130 1.59 0.33 -18.98
CA ASP A 130 2.15 0.28 -17.63
C ASP A 130 3.66 0.04 -17.59
N ALA A 131 4.17 -0.85 -18.44
CA ALA A 131 5.60 -1.04 -18.60
C ALA A 131 6.24 0.26 -19.10
N TYR A 132 5.63 0.91 -20.11
CA TYR A 132 6.13 2.19 -20.62
C TYR A 132 6.18 3.29 -19.55
N VAL A 133 5.09 3.51 -18.81
CA VAL A 133 5.04 4.52 -17.74
C VAL A 133 6.07 4.23 -16.65
N TRP A 134 6.24 2.96 -16.27
CA TRP A 134 7.25 2.56 -15.29
C TRP A 134 8.67 2.82 -15.80
N GLU A 135 8.95 2.46 -17.06
CA GLU A 135 10.27 2.63 -17.68
C GLU A 135 10.67 4.09 -17.85
N CYS A 136 9.71 5.00 -18.05
CA CYS A 136 9.97 6.45 -18.09
C CYS A 136 10.59 7.00 -16.79
N VAL A 137 10.34 6.36 -15.65
CA VAL A 137 10.83 6.81 -14.34
C VAL A 137 12.02 5.98 -13.85
N ASN A 138 12.02 4.67 -14.12
CA ASN A 138 12.95 3.72 -13.51
C ASN A 138 13.99 3.14 -14.49
N GLY A 139 13.89 3.46 -15.79
CA GLY A 139 14.68 2.81 -16.83
C GLY A 139 14.08 1.46 -17.27
N PRO A 140 14.75 0.70 -18.15
CA PRO A 140 14.19 -0.52 -18.74
C PRO A 140 13.86 -1.59 -17.69
N VAL A 141 12.74 -2.29 -17.86
CA VAL A 141 12.42 -3.44 -16.99
C VAL A 141 13.50 -4.52 -17.17
N PRO A 142 14.12 -5.01 -16.09
CA PRO A 142 15.17 -6.01 -16.19
C PRO A 142 14.72 -7.30 -16.90
N PRO A 143 15.60 -7.99 -17.64
CA PRO A 143 15.26 -9.26 -18.29
C PRO A 143 14.70 -10.28 -17.30
N GLY A 144 13.54 -10.86 -17.63
CA GLY A 144 12.84 -11.83 -16.78
C GLY A 144 11.86 -11.22 -15.78
N TYR A 145 11.75 -9.90 -15.69
CA TYR A 145 10.80 -9.21 -14.81
C TYR A 145 9.59 -8.67 -15.56
N THR A 146 8.51 -8.39 -14.81
CA THR A 146 7.31 -7.73 -15.36
C THR A 146 6.71 -6.77 -14.36
N VAL A 147 6.05 -5.72 -14.85
CA VAL A 147 5.29 -4.77 -14.02
C VAL A 147 3.88 -5.34 -13.78
N ILE A 148 3.32 -5.13 -12.60
CA ILE A 148 1.93 -5.49 -12.27
C ILE A 148 1.29 -4.38 -11.45
N HIS A 149 -0.03 -4.19 -11.56
CA HIS A 149 -0.79 -3.34 -10.64
C HIS A 149 -1.35 -4.17 -9.50
N LEU A 150 -0.85 -3.92 -8.29
CA LEU A 150 -1.30 -4.67 -7.11
C LEU A 150 -2.70 -4.26 -6.62
N ASP A 151 -3.21 -3.12 -7.08
CA ASP A 151 -4.46 -2.49 -6.64
C ASP A 151 -5.59 -2.62 -7.68
N ASN A 152 -5.31 -3.17 -8.87
CA ASN A 152 -6.26 -3.29 -9.98
C ASN A 152 -6.85 -1.94 -10.44
N ASP A 153 -6.15 -0.82 -10.15
CA ASP A 153 -6.59 0.50 -10.54
C ASP A 153 -6.10 0.84 -11.95
N LYS A 154 -7.04 0.91 -12.89
CA LYS A 154 -6.75 1.23 -14.31
C LYS A 154 -6.34 2.69 -14.52
N THR A 155 -6.60 3.57 -13.56
CA THR A 155 -6.27 5.00 -13.63
C THR A 155 -4.80 5.28 -13.39
N ASN A 156 -4.06 4.36 -12.77
CA ASN A 156 -2.64 4.48 -12.43
C ASN A 156 -1.71 4.81 -13.62
N ASN A 157 -2.13 4.51 -14.85
CA ASN A 157 -1.33 4.74 -16.06
C ASN A 157 -2.06 5.63 -17.07
N GLN A 158 -3.05 6.42 -16.65
CA GLN A 158 -3.66 7.40 -17.55
C GLN A 158 -2.61 8.43 -17.97
N ILE A 159 -2.40 8.51 -19.27
CA ILE A 159 -1.60 9.57 -19.89
C ILE A 159 -2.65 10.56 -20.43
N SER A 160 -2.76 11.72 -19.79
CA SER A 160 -3.59 12.85 -20.24
C SER A 160 -2.96 13.55 -21.44
#